data_AF-A0A3D5WG42-F1
#
_entry.id   AF-A0A3D5WG42-F1
#
_cell.length_a   1.000
_cell.length_b   1.000
_cell.length_c   1.000
_cell.angle_alpha   90.00
_cell.angle_beta   90.00
_cell.angle_gamma   90.00
#
_symmetry.space_group_name_H-M   'P 1'
#
loop_
_entity.id
_entity.type
_entity.pdbx_description
1 polymer ?
#
loop_
_entity_poly.entity_id
_entity_poly.type
_entity_poly.pdbx_seq_one_letter_code
_entity_poly.pdbx_strand_id
1 'polypeptide(L)'
;MDGKSLNITEERLNRLKEIIPEAFTENKIDWEKLKAALGDDIEFKNERYVLNWAGKSDAFRALQSASTATLVPCREESVNFDKTENIFIEGENLEVLKVLQKSYFGKIKMIYIDPPYNTGNDNFIYPDKFAESREEYLNRIGDKDETGFMTREGLFRKNSKDSGHYHSNWLSMMYPRLFLARNLLRDDGVIFVSIDDNEVHNLRLLMNEVFGEENFVDTICWKKKWFLAVSC
;
A
#
# COMPACT_ATOMS: atom_id res chain seq x y z
N MET A 1 45.27 -30.91 7.23
CA MET A 1 43.82 -30.99 7.01
C MET A 1 43.23 -29.70 7.54
N ASP A 2 42.95 -28.75 6.65
CA ASP A 2 42.37 -27.45 7.06
C ASP A 2 40.88 -27.66 7.36
N GLY A 3 40.51 -27.59 8.64
CA GLY A 3 39.16 -27.79 9.16
C GLY A 3 38.19 -26.66 8.81
N LYS A 4 37.96 -26.42 7.51
CA LYS A 4 36.88 -25.55 7.02
C LYS A 4 35.71 -26.41 6.55
N SER A 5 34.50 -26.10 7.01
CA SER A 5 33.26 -26.75 6.58
C SER A 5 33.04 -26.58 5.07
N LEU A 6 32.49 -27.60 4.41
CA LEU A 6 32.12 -27.56 3.00
C LEU A 6 31.27 -26.32 2.67
N ASN A 7 31.68 -25.56 1.66
CA ASN A 7 30.92 -24.43 1.16
C ASN A 7 29.71 -24.95 0.34
N ILE A 8 28.60 -25.18 1.04
CA ILE A 8 27.35 -25.71 0.46
C ILE A 8 26.90 -24.90 -0.76
N THR A 9 27.15 -23.59 -0.78
CA THR A 9 26.81 -22.71 -1.91
C THR A 9 27.65 -23.02 -3.14
N GLU A 10 28.94 -23.27 -2.97
CA GLU A 10 29.86 -23.59 -4.06
C GLU A 10 29.57 -24.98 -4.64
N GLU A 11 29.23 -25.95 -3.78
CA GLU A 11 28.76 -27.27 -4.21
C GLU A 11 27.45 -27.18 -5.02
N ARG A 12 26.50 -26.35 -4.58
CA ARG A 12 25.25 -26.10 -5.33
C ARG A 12 25.50 -25.43 -6.68
N LEU A 13 26.41 -24.45 -6.74
CA LEU A 13 26.79 -23.80 -7.99
C LEU A 13 27.47 -24.77 -8.97
N ASN A 14 28.32 -25.66 -8.47
CA ASN A 14 28.96 -26.69 -9.29
C ASN A 14 27.93 -27.68 -9.87
N ARG A 15 26.98 -28.15 -9.06
CA ARG A 15 25.88 -29.02 -9.54
C ARG A 15 25.00 -28.30 -10.57
N LEU A 16 24.70 -27.02 -10.35
CA LEU A 16 23.90 -26.24 -11.31
C LEU A 16 24.64 -26.06 -12.65
N LYS A 17 25.97 -25.89 -12.60
CA LYS A 17 26.83 -25.79 -13.79
C LYS A 17 26.92 -27.10 -14.57
N GLU A 18 26.81 -28.26 -13.91
CA GLU A 18 26.73 -29.56 -14.59
C GLU A 18 25.40 -29.74 -15.35
N ILE A 19 24.30 -29.20 -14.81
CA ILE A 19 22.97 -29.35 -15.39
C ILE A 19 22.71 -28.31 -16.49
N ILE A 20 23.16 -27.06 -16.31
CA ILE A 20 22.92 -25.94 -17.23
C ILE A 20 24.23 -25.14 -17.44
N PRO A 21 25.22 -25.70 -18.16
CA PRO A 21 26.53 -25.07 -18.34
C PRO A 21 26.45 -23.73 -19.10
N GLU A 22 25.51 -23.58 -20.02
CA GLU A 22 25.26 -22.38 -20.81
C GLU A 22 24.81 -21.17 -19.97
N ALA A 23 24.29 -21.41 -18.77
CA ALA A 23 23.89 -20.37 -17.82
C ALA A 23 25.07 -19.75 -17.04
N PHE A 24 26.32 -20.15 -17.32
CA PHE A 24 27.51 -19.65 -16.63
C PHE A 24 28.47 -18.94 -17.59
N THR A 25 28.92 -17.75 -17.20
CA THR A 25 29.98 -17.00 -17.88
C THR A 25 31.02 -16.61 -16.84
N GLU A 26 32.31 -16.92 -17.07
CA GLU A 26 33.41 -16.60 -16.14
C GLU A 26 33.18 -17.07 -14.68
N ASN A 27 32.64 -18.27 -14.49
CA ASN A 27 32.27 -18.85 -13.17
C ASN A 27 31.22 -18.05 -12.37
N LYS A 28 30.47 -17.15 -13.02
CA LYS A 28 29.29 -16.49 -12.46
C LYS A 28 28.04 -16.91 -13.25
N ILE A 29 26.89 -16.93 -12.58
CA ILE A 29 25.60 -17.21 -13.23
C ILE A 29 25.20 -16.01 -14.10
N ASP A 30 24.92 -16.28 -15.36
CA ASP A 30 24.22 -15.40 -16.28
C ASP A 30 22.71 -15.69 -16.19
N TRP A 31 22.00 -14.80 -15.50
CA TRP A 31 20.58 -14.98 -15.17
C TRP A 31 19.66 -14.92 -16.39
N GLU A 32 20.09 -14.33 -17.51
CA GLU A 32 19.31 -14.29 -18.74
C GLU A 32 19.41 -15.64 -19.46
N LYS A 33 20.63 -16.18 -19.56
CA LYS A 33 20.86 -17.52 -20.13
C LYS A 33 20.24 -18.64 -19.28
N LEU A 34 20.24 -18.49 -17.95
CA LEU A 34 19.58 -19.44 -17.06
C LEU A 34 18.07 -19.51 -17.31
N LYS A 35 17.41 -18.35 -17.51
CA LYS A 35 15.97 -18.31 -17.81
C LYS A 35 15.65 -18.87 -19.18
N ALA A 36 16.45 -18.52 -20.19
CA ALA A 36 16.32 -19.07 -21.53
C ALA A 36 16.46 -20.60 -21.55
N ALA A 37 17.43 -21.15 -20.81
CA ALA A 37 17.64 -22.60 -20.72
C ALA A 37 16.51 -23.33 -19.97
N LEU A 38 15.81 -22.65 -19.06
CA LEU A 38 14.66 -23.18 -18.33
C LEU A 38 13.33 -23.06 -19.10
N GLY A 39 13.36 -22.55 -20.34
CA GLY A 39 12.20 -22.49 -21.22
C GLY A 39 11.26 -21.30 -20.96
N ASP A 40 11.71 -20.29 -20.22
CA ASP A 40 11.01 -19.00 -20.21
C ASP A 40 11.22 -18.35 -21.58
N ASP A 41 10.14 -18.12 -22.32
CA ASP A 41 10.12 -17.14 -23.40
C ASP A 41 10.74 -15.85 -22.84
N ILE A 42 11.80 -15.37 -23.49
CA ILE A 42 12.45 -14.10 -23.14
C ILE A 42 11.49 -12.98 -23.52
N GLU A 43 10.39 -12.85 -22.77
CA GLU A 43 9.55 -11.67 -22.80
C GLU A 43 10.42 -10.52 -22.31
N PHE A 44 10.57 -9.51 -23.17
CA PHE A 44 11.23 -8.25 -22.85
C PHE A 44 10.72 -7.74 -21.49
N LYS A 45 11.53 -7.95 -20.45
CA LYS A 45 11.20 -7.61 -19.05
C LYS A 45 10.92 -6.12 -18.82
N ASN A 46 11.15 -5.27 -19.82
CA ASN A 46 11.07 -3.82 -19.73
C ASN A 46 9.93 -3.17 -20.54
N GLU A 47 9.05 -3.94 -21.19
CA GLU A 47 7.91 -3.37 -21.94
C GLU A 47 6.54 -3.80 -21.39
N ARG A 48 6.48 -4.31 -20.16
CA ARG A 48 5.20 -4.48 -19.48
C ARG A 48 4.72 -3.12 -18.98
N TYR A 49 3.47 -2.78 -19.29
CA TYR A 49 2.83 -1.59 -18.74
C TYR A 49 2.82 -1.67 -17.20
N VAL A 50 3.45 -0.70 -16.54
CA VAL A 50 3.53 -0.63 -15.08
C VAL A 50 3.24 0.80 -14.65
N LEU A 51 2.33 0.96 -13.68
CA LEU A 51 2.12 2.24 -13.00
C LEU A 51 3.38 2.56 -12.17
N ASN A 52 4.02 3.69 -12.41
CA ASN A 52 5.20 4.11 -11.64
C ASN A 52 5.05 5.55 -11.14
N TRP A 53 5.56 5.83 -9.94
CA TRP A 53 5.53 7.16 -9.32
C TRP A 53 6.71 7.36 -8.34
N ALA A 54 7.00 8.62 -8.00
CA ALA A 54 8.04 8.94 -7.04
C ALA A 54 7.62 8.49 -5.62
N GLY A 55 8.44 7.71 -4.94
CA GLY A 55 8.12 7.18 -3.60
C GLY A 55 7.45 5.79 -3.61
N LYS A 56 7.23 5.17 -4.79
CA LYS A 56 6.72 3.79 -4.90
C LYS A 56 7.54 2.80 -4.06
N SER A 57 8.87 2.86 -4.15
CA SER A 57 9.77 2.00 -3.37
C SER A 57 9.61 2.16 -1.86
N ASP A 58 9.34 3.39 -1.38
CA ASP A 58 9.13 3.65 0.04
C ASP A 58 7.78 3.13 0.52
N ALA A 59 6.73 3.25 -0.30
CA ALA A 59 5.43 2.63 -0.04
C ALA A 59 5.55 1.10 0.12
N PHE A 60 6.38 0.45 -0.69
CA PHE A 60 6.69 -0.98 -0.52
C PHE A 60 7.45 -1.28 0.77
N ARG A 61 8.44 -0.45 1.14
CA ARG A 61 9.16 -0.63 2.42
C ARG A 61 8.20 -0.50 3.60
N ALA A 62 7.24 0.42 3.55
CA ALA A 62 6.23 0.60 4.58
C ALA A 62 5.29 -0.62 4.70
N LEU A 63 5.05 -1.37 3.62
CA LEU A 63 4.33 -2.65 3.68
C LEU A 63 5.14 -3.76 4.33
N GLN A 64 6.45 -3.80 4.04
CA GLN A 64 7.36 -4.83 4.57
C GLN A 64 7.75 -4.60 6.04
N SER A 65 7.56 -3.39 6.56
CA SER A 65 7.84 -3.10 7.96
C SER A 65 6.84 -3.82 8.87
N ALA A 66 7.37 -4.70 9.72
CA ALA A 66 6.58 -5.41 10.70
C ALA A 66 6.00 -4.43 11.72
N SER A 67 4.68 -4.50 11.95
CA SER A 67 4.05 -3.75 13.04
C SER A 67 4.30 -4.45 14.38
N THR A 68 4.68 -3.66 15.38
CA THR A 68 4.74 -4.07 16.80
C THR A 68 3.51 -3.61 17.57
N ALA A 69 2.54 -2.98 16.89
CA ALA A 69 1.34 -2.48 17.52
C ALA A 69 0.44 -3.63 18.00
N THR A 70 -0.34 -3.35 19.04
CA THR A 70 -1.38 -4.25 19.57
C THR A 70 -2.65 -3.45 19.82
N LEU A 71 -3.80 -4.12 19.73
CA LEU A 71 -5.09 -3.52 20.05
C LEU A 71 -5.34 -3.65 21.56
N VAL A 72 -5.68 -2.53 22.20
CA VAL A 72 -6.05 -2.49 23.62
C VAL A 72 -7.55 -2.21 23.70
N PRO A 73 -8.35 -3.05 24.39
CA PRO A 73 -9.77 -2.82 24.53
C PRO A 73 -10.07 -1.62 25.45
N CYS A 74 -10.89 -0.67 25.00
CA CYS A 74 -11.38 0.44 25.82
C CYS A 74 -12.81 0.15 26.30
N ARG A 75 -12.95 -0.56 27.44
CA ARG A 75 -14.27 -0.97 27.96
C ARG A 75 -15.17 0.19 28.37
N GLU A 76 -14.58 1.28 28.86
CA GLU A 76 -15.32 2.44 29.38
C GLU A 76 -16.07 3.21 28.29
N GLU A 77 -15.50 3.29 27.09
CA GLU A 77 -16.11 3.93 25.92
C GLU A 77 -16.91 2.95 25.05
N SER A 78 -16.88 1.66 25.38
CA SER A 78 -17.52 0.62 24.59
C SER A 78 -18.99 0.46 24.93
N VAL A 79 -19.84 0.44 23.90
CA VAL A 79 -21.26 0.11 24.05
C VAL A 79 -21.42 -1.41 23.92
N ASN A 80 -22.00 -2.06 24.95
CA ASN A 80 -22.28 -3.51 24.97
C ASN A 80 -21.06 -4.40 24.70
N PHE A 81 -19.91 -4.09 25.34
CA PHE A 81 -18.61 -4.73 25.08
C PHE A 81 -18.66 -6.26 24.93
N ASP A 82 -19.31 -6.97 25.84
CA ASP A 82 -19.29 -8.44 25.85
C ASP A 82 -20.26 -9.10 24.85
N LYS A 83 -21.11 -8.33 24.17
CA LYS A 83 -22.17 -8.85 23.27
C LYS A 83 -22.14 -8.28 21.85
N THR A 84 -21.51 -7.11 21.64
CA THR A 84 -21.47 -6.49 20.32
C THR A 84 -20.59 -7.31 19.37
N GLU A 85 -21.04 -7.44 18.12
CA GLU A 85 -20.22 -7.97 17.02
C GLU A 85 -19.51 -6.86 16.24
N ASN A 86 -19.82 -5.60 16.55
CA ASN A 86 -19.24 -4.42 15.91
C ASN A 86 -18.00 -3.96 16.67
N ILE A 87 -16.95 -3.59 15.92
CA ILE A 87 -15.67 -3.14 16.45
C ILE A 87 -15.37 -1.75 15.89
N PHE A 88 -15.02 -0.82 16.77
CA PHE A 88 -14.43 0.46 16.42
C PHE A 88 -12.97 0.44 16.86
N ILE A 89 -12.05 0.82 15.98
CA ILE A 89 -10.61 0.85 16.24
C ILE A 89 -10.10 2.24 15.97
N GLU A 90 -9.54 2.87 16.99
CA GLU A 90 -8.85 4.14 16.87
C GLU A 90 -7.35 3.90 16.59
N GLY A 91 -6.82 4.58 15.57
CA GLY A 91 -5.41 4.50 15.23
C GLY A 91 -5.13 4.93 13.80
N GLU A 92 -3.84 4.96 13.46
CA GLU A 92 -3.40 5.14 12.08
C GLU A 92 -3.78 3.89 11.27
N ASN A 93 -4.50 4.08 10.16
CA ASN A 93 -5.19 3.00 9.46
C ASN A 93 -4.24 1.96 8.84
N LEU A 94 -3.04 2.34 8.39
CA LEU A 94 -2.07 1.39 7.84
C LEU A 94 -1.59 0.43 8.94
N GLU A 95 -1.27 0.95 10.12
CA GLU A 95 -0.88 0.11 11.26
C GLU A 95 -2.03 -0.76 11.77
N VAL A 96 -3.25 -0.23 11.84
CA VAL A 96 -4.45 -1.01 12.20
C VAL A 96 -4.68 -2.15 11.21
N LEU A 97 -4.58 -1.90 9.90
CA LEU A 97 -4.74 -2.94 8.87
C LEU A 97 -3.69 -4.04 8.99
N LYS A 98 -2.43 -3.70 9.33
CA LYS A 98 -1.37 -4.70 9.58
C LYS A 98 -1.69 -5.60 10.78
N VAL A 99 -2.22 -5.03 11.86
CA VAL A 99 -2.62 -5.80 13.04
C VAL A 99 -3.80 -6.71 12.73
N LEU A 100 -4.80 -6.21 12.00
CA LEU A 100 -5.98 -6.99 11.59
C LEU A 100 -5.63 -8.14 10.64
N GLN A 101 -4.56 -8.01 9.87
CA GLN A 101 -4.15 -9.00 8.87
C GLN A 101 -4.04 -10.41 9.45
N LYS A 102 -3.52 -10.59 10.68
CA LYS A 102 -3.39 -11.92 11.30
C LYS A 102 -4.72 -12.61 11.56
N SER A 103 -5.75 -11.85 11.95
CA SER A 103 -7.02 -12.41 12.42
C SER A 103 -8.11 -12.41 11.34
N TYR A 104 -8.04 -11.47 10.40
CA TYR A 104 -9.08 -11.20 9.40
C TYR A 104 -8.63 -11.46 7.96
N PHE A 105 -7.46 -12.08 7.74
CA PHE A 105 -7.01 -12.49 6.41
C PHE A 105 -8.09 -13.29 5.69
N GLY A 106 -8.49 -12.84 4.50
CA GLY A 106 -9.48 -13.53 3.67
C GLY A 106 -10.85 -13.70 4.32
N LYS A 107 -11.26 -12.82 5.25
CA LYS A 107 -12.55 -12.95 5.98
C LYS A 107 -13.55 -11.82 5.68
N ILE A 108 -13.10 -10.69 5.16
CA ILE A 108 -13.96 -9.52 4.94
C ILE A 108 -14.75 -9.68 3.65
N LYS A 109 -16.08 -9.54 3.74
CA LYS A 109 -16.99 -9.66 2.58
C LYS A 109 -17.10 -8.36 1.78
N MET A 110 -17.09 -7.22 2.46
CA MET A 110 -17.25 -5.91 1.82
C MET A 110 -16.38 -4.88 2.52
N ILE A 111 -15.67 -4.08 1.75
CA ILE A 111 -14.96 -2.88 2.23
C ILE A 111 -15.58 -1.68 1.54
N TYR A 112 -15.85 -0.63 2.30
CA TYR A 112 -16.19 0.69 1.76
C TYR A 112 -15.24 1.71 2.36
N ILE A 113 -14.61 2.53 1.51
CA ILE A 113 -13.73 3.62 1.93
C ILE A 113 -14.07 4.91 1.19
N ASP A 114 -13.91 6.02 1.90
CA ASP A 114 -14.06 7.38 1.38
C ASP A 114 -12.74 8.14 1.62
N PRO A 115 -11.67 7.82 0.85
CA PRO A 115 -10.37 8.46 1.02
C PRO A 115 -10.45 9.95 0.67
N PRO A 116 -9.48 10.77 1.10
CA PRO A 116 -9.39 12.17 0.68
C PRO A 116 -9.22 12.26 -0.84
N TYR A 117 -9.94 13.18 -1.47
CA TYR A 117 -10.04 13.29 -2.93
C TYR A 117 -8.87 14.03 -3.59
N ASN A 118 -7.95 14.57 -2.78
CA ASN A 118 -6.82 15.37 -3.26
C ASN A 118 -7.30 16.52 -4.16
N THR A 119 -8.18 17.38 -3.65
CA THR A 119 -8.70 18.54 -4.40
C THR A 119 -7.72 19.73 -4.42
N GLY A 120 -6.64 19.65 -3.64
CA GLY A 120 -5.65 20.72 -3.43
C GLY A 120 -6.08 21.77 -2.41
N ASN A 121 -7.34 21.74 -1.95
CA ASN A 121 -7.83 22.53 -0.81
C ASN A 121 -8.11 21.67 0.42
N ASP A 122 -8.14 20.36 0.26
CA ASP A 122 -8.19 19.44 1.38
C ASP A 122 -6.91 19.60 2.20
N ASN A 123 -7.05 19.63 3.53
CA ASN A 123 -5.94 19.47 4.47
C ASN A 123 -5.43 18.02 4.38
N PHE A 124 -4.88 17.66 3.22
CA PHE A 124 -4.31 16.35 2.96
C PHE A 124 -2.93 16.32 3.60
N ILE A 125 -2.80 15.49 4.64
CA ILE A 125 -1.62 15.40 5.50
C ILE A 125 -0.94 14.07 5.22
N TYR A 126 0.26 14.12 4.65
CA TYR A 126 1.18 12.99 4.76
C TYR A 126 2.62 13.50 4.94
N PRO A 127 3.39 12.95 5.90
CA PRO A 127 4.79 13.32 6.03
C PRO A 127 5.60 12.75 4.87
N ASP A 128 6.37 13.61 4.19
CA ASP A 128 7.38 13.23 3.18
C ASP A 128 8.43 12.24 3.72
N LYS A 129 8.56 12.09 5.04
CA LYS A 129 9.53 11.20 5.68
C LYS A 129 8.85 9.91 6.12
N PHE A 130 8.95 8.86 5.31
CA PHE A 130 8.56 7.48 5.66
C PHE A 130 9.36 6.87 6.83
N ALA A 131 10.43 7.54 7.25
CA ALA A 131 11.26 7.18 8.41
C ALA A 131 10.99 8.09 9.63
N GLU A 132 9.77 8.59 9.80
CA GLU A 132 9.40 9.31 11.01
C GLU A 132 9.37 8.35 12.19
N SER A 133 10.10 8.69 13.25
CA SER A 133 10.12 7.88 14.47
C SER A 133 8.79 8.00 15.22
N ARG A 134 8.43 6.97 16.01
CA ARG A 134 7.22 6.99 16.85
C ARG A 134 7.19 8.22 17.78
N GLU A 135 8.35 8.70 18.24
CA GLU A 135 8.46 9.92 19.04
C GLU A 135 8.18 11.19 18.24
N GLU A 136 8.70 11.33 17.01
CA GLU A 136 8.38 12.47 16.14
C GLU A 136 6.90 12.53 15.78
N TYR A 137 6.27 11.37 15.55
CA TYR A 137 4.83 11.25 15.33
C TYR A 137 4.00 11.60 16.58
N LEU A 138 4.38 11.09 17.76
CA LEU A 138 3.70 11.39 19.02
C LEU A 138 3.86 12.86 19.44
N ASN A 139 5.04 13.46 19.21
CA ASN A 139 5.27 14.88 19.43
C ASN A 139 4.41 15.75 18.50
N ARG A 140 4.13 15.29 17.28
CA ARG A 140 3.25 15.96 16.32
C ARG A 140 1.77 15.88 16.70
N ILE A 141 1.30 14.80 17.33
CA ILE A 141 -0.09 14.64 17.80
C ILE A 141 -0.33 15.27 19.17
N GLY A 142 0.72 15.37 19.99
CA GLY A 142 0.65 15.80 21.39
C GLY A 142 0.48 17.30 21.61
N ASP A 143 0.65 18.10 20.58
CA ASP A 143 0.46 19.54 20.63
C ASP A 143 -1.05 19.85 20.69
N LYS A 144 -1.61 20.04 21.89
CA LYS A 144 -3.01 20.44 22.11
C LYS A 144 -3.05 21.88 22.62
N ASP A 145 -3.86 22.73 21.99
CA ASP A 145 -4.18 24.07 22.48
C ASP A 145 -4.92 23.99 23.82
N GLU A 146 -5.03 25.11 24.54
CA GLU A 146 -5.70 25.22 25.85
C GLU A 146 -7.18 24.77 25.87
N THR A 147 -7.76 24.50 24.71
CA THR A 147 -9.12 24.01 24.48
C THR A 147 -9.20 22.51 24.14
N GLY A 148 -8.07 21.80 24.09
CA GLY A 148 -7.97 20.36 23.81
C GLY A 148 -7.90 19.99 22.32
N PHE A 149 -7.88 20.97 21.42
CA PHE A 149 -7.73 20.77 19.97
C PHE A 149 -6.25 20.77 19.55
N MET A 150 -5.85 19.95 18.58
CA MET A 150 -4.44 19.85 18.16
C MET A 150 -3.92 21.14 17.48
N THR A 151 -2.71 21.61 17.83
CA THR A 151 -2.09 22.81 17.27
C THR A 151 -1.65 22.60 15.81
N ARG A 152 -1.68 23.68 15.04
CA ARG A 152 -1.86 23.66 13.58
C ARG A 152 -0.56 23.80 12.77
N GLU A 153 0.60 23.93 13.40
CA GLU A 153 1.82 24.36 12.70
C GLU A 153 2.69 23.22 12.15
N GLY A 154 2.68 22.04 12.77
CA GLY A 154 3.51 20.90 12.34
C GLY A 154 2.81 19.83 11.50
N LEU A 155 1.47 19.84 11.49
CA LEU A 155 0.62 18.79 10.90
C LEU A 155 0.29 19.01 9.42
N PHE A 156 0.33 20.25 8.90
CA PHE A 156 -0.34 20.58 7.63
C PHE A 156 0.65 21.01 6.54
N ARG A 157 1.35 20.05 5.91
CA ARG A 157 1.91 20.33 4.58
C ARG A 157 0.79 20.19 3.56
N LYS A 158 0.27 21.32 3.11
CA LYS A 158 -0.70 21.36 2.01
C LYS A 158 -0.10 20.67 0.79
N ASN A 159 -0.71 19.58 0.33
CA ASN A 159 -0.37 18.99 -0.95
C ASN A 159 -0.87 19.93 -2.06
N SER A 160 -0.01 20.87 -2.49
CA SER A 160 -0.37 21.84 -3.52
C SER A 160 -0.36 21.19 -4.89
N LYS A 161 -1.30 21.59 -5.76
CA LYS A 161 -1.34 21.17 -7.18
C LYS A 161 -0.08 21.54 -7.95
N ASP A 162 0.64 22.58 -7.48
CA ASP A 162 1.90 23.03 -8.08
C ASP A 162 3.12 22.16 -7.70
N SER A 163 2.93 21.20 -6.79
CA SER A 163 4.00 20.25 -6.42
C SER A 163 4.17 19.18 -7.49
N GLY A 164 5.40 18.97 -7.96
CA GLY A 164 5.72 17.86 -8.86
C GLY A 164 5.44 16.46 -8.27
N HIS A 165 5.20 16.38 -6.96
CA HIS A 165 4.86 15.14 -6.25
C HIS A 165 3.37 15.02 -5.88
N TYR A 166 2.52 15.91 -6.37
CA TYR A 166 1.11 16.00 -5.98
C TYR A 166 0.35 14.66 -5.98
N HIS A 167 0.34 13.97 -7.13
CA HIS A 167 -0.29 12.64 -7.25
C HIS A 167 0.55 11.52 -6.64
N SER A 168 1.89 11.66 -6.66
CA SER A 168 2.82 10.67 -6.09
C SER A 168 2.62 10.50 -4.59
N ASN A 169 2.32 11.58 -3.88
CA ASN A 169 2.05 11.56 -2.45
C ASN A 169 0.75 10.80 -2.13
N TRP A 170 -0.31 11.06 -2.90
CA TRP A 170 -1.59 10.37 -2.75
C TRP A 170 -1.46 8.87 -3.06
N LEU A 171 -0.79 8.52 -4.15
CA LEU A 171 -0.50 7.13 -4.52
C LEU A 171 0.29 6.40 -3.43
N SER A 172 1.32 7.05 -2.87
CA SER A 172 2.16 6.46 -1.81
C SER A 172 1.38 6.25 -0.50
N MET A 173 0.35 7.06 -0.25
CA MET A 173 -0.58 6.84 0.86
C MET A 173 -1.55 5.69 0.56
N MET A 174 -2.18 5.68 -0.61
CA MET A 174 -3.25 4.72 -0.91
C MET A 174 -2.74 3.31 -1.20
N TYR A 175 -1.62 3.17 -1.90
CA TYR A 175 -1.04 1.89 -2.30
C TYR A 175 -0.94 0.88 -1.15
N PRO A 176 -0.24 1.18 -0.03
CA PRO A 176 -0.06 0.19 1.03
C PRO A 176 -1.39 -0.16 1.72
N ARG A 177 -2.34 0.78 1.82
CA ARG A 177 -3.65 0.55 2.44
C ARG A 177 -4.53 -0.36 1.60
N LEU A 178 -4.58 -0.12 0.28
CA LEU A 178 -5.32 -0.97 -0.66
C LEU A 178 -4.71 -2.37 -0.75
N PHE A 179 -3.37 -2.48 -0.72
CA PHE A 179 -2.70 -3.77 -0.70
C PHE A 179 -3.07 -4.61 0.54
N LEU A 180 -3.09 -3.99 1.73
CA LEU A 180 -3.54 -4.69 2.94
C LEU A 180 -5.03 -5.01 2.88
N ALA A 181 -5.87 -4.09 2.37
CA ALA A 181 -7.30 -4.33 2.19
C ALA A 181 -7.56 -5.56 1.29
N ARG A 182 -6.80 -5.75 0.20
CA ARG A 182 -6.88 -6.93 -0.66
C ARG A 182 -6.67 -8.24 0.10
N ASN A 183 -5.72 -8.26 1.04
CA ASN A 183 -5.40 -9.44 1.85
C ASN A 183 -6.50 -9.77 2.87
N LEU A 184 -7.27 -8.77 3.30
CA LEU A 184 -8.38 -8.97 4.24
C LEU A 184 -9.64 -9.48 3.54
N LEU A 185 -9.83 -9.16 2.25
CA LEU A 185 -10.99 -9.57 1.49
C LEU A 185 -11.02 -11.07 1.21
N ARG A 186 -12.22 -11.66 1.35
CA ARG A 186 -12.53 -12.99 0.80
C ARG A 186 -12.39 -13.03 -0.72
N ASP A 187 -12.31 -14.23 -1.27
CA ASP A 187 -12.29 -14.46 -2.72
C ASP A 187 -13.55 -13.94 -3.43
N ASP A 188 -14.70 -13.98 -2.75
CA ASP A 188 -15.96 -13.39 -3.22
C ASP A 188 -16.25 -12.01 -2.61
N GLY A 189 -15.22 -11.37 -2.03
CA GLY A 189 -15.30 -10.06 -1.40
C GLY A 189 -15.25 -8.92 -2.43
N VAL A 190 -15.84 -7.78 -2.07
CA VAL A 190 -15.86 -6.58 -2.92
C VAL A 190 -15.39 -5.34 -2.15
N ILE A 191 -14.71 -4.43 -2.84
CA ILE A 191 -14.31 -3.14 -2.29
C ILE A 191 -14.92 -2.01 -3.10
N PHE A 192 -15.50 -1.04 -2.40
CA PHE A 192 -16.00 0.20 -2.96
C PHE A 192 -15.15 1.36 -2.46
N VAL A 193 -14.73 2.22 -3.39
CA VAL A 193 -13.91 3.39 -3.10
C VAL A 193 -14.61 4.61 -3.68
N SER A 194 -15.02 5.53 -2.83
CA SER A 194 -15.52 6.83 -3.26
C SER A 194 -14.36 7.73 -3.69
N ILE A 195 -14.52 8.44 -4.81
CA ILE A 195 -13.49 9.32 -5.36
C ILE A 195 -14.13 10.40 -6.25
N ASP A 196 -13.38 11.44 -6.55
CA ASP A 196 -13.74 12.44 -7.56
C ASP A 196 -12.78 12.44 -8.77
N ASP A 197 -12.98 13.41 -9.66
CA ASP A 197 -12.25 13.52 -10.92
C ASP A 197 -10.73 13.78 -10.75
N ASN A 198 -10.25 14.23 -9.57
CA ASN A 198 -8.83 14.55 -9.38
C ASN A 198 -7.96 13.29 -9.36
N GLU A 199 -8.44 12.19 -8.78
CA GLU A 199 -7.65 10.97 -8.56
C GLU A 199 -8.30 9.70 -9.13
N VAL A 200 -9.50 9.77 -9.73
CA VAL A 200 -10.20 8.58 -10.25
C VAL A 200 -9.36 7.74 -11.23
N HIS A 201 -8.54 8.37 -12.06
CA HIS A 201 -7.69 7.67 -13.04
C HIS A 201 -6.51 6.98 -12.36
N ASN A 202 -5.85 7.69 -11.43
CA ASN A 202 -4.75 7.15 -10.63
C ASN A 202 -5.22 6.01 -9.73
N LEU A 203 -6.37 6.19 -9.07
CA LEU A 203 -7.04 5.14 -8.31
C LEU A 203 -7.35 3.94 -9.19
N ARG A 204 -7.86 4.15 -10.41
CA ARG A 204 -8.18 3.02 -11.30
C ARG A 204 -6.94 2.20 -11.65
N LEU A 205 -5.84 2.85 -12.03
CA LEU A 205 -4.57 2.15 -12.32
C LEU A 205 -4.00 1.46 -11.08
N LEU A 206 -4.11 2.11 -9.92
CA LEU A 206 -3.70 1.57 -8.64
C LEU A 206 -4.50 0.32 -8.25
N MET A 207 -5.82 0.34 -8.46
CA MET A 207 -6.71 -0.79 -8.25
C MET A 207 -6.40 -1.94 -9.22
N ASN A 208 -6.12 -1.64 -10.49
CA ASN A 208 -5.67 -2.67 -11.45
C ASN A 208 -4.36 -3.33 -10.98
N GLU A 209 -3.39 -2.57 -10.47
CA GLU A 209 -2.12 -3.13 -9.97
C GLU A 209 -2.32 -4.01 -8.73
N VAL A 210 -3.19 -3.61 -7.79
CA VAL A 210 -3.37 -4.31 -6.51
C VAL A 210 -4.33 -5.49 -6.61
N PHE A 211 -5.42 -5.35 -7.37
CA PHE A 211 -6.51 -6.33 -7.44
C PHE A 211 -6.51 -7.15 -8.73
N GLY A 212 -5.76 -6.75 -9.76
CA GLY A 212 -5.88 -7.30 -11.11
C GLY A 212 -6.97 -6.57 -11.90
N GLU A 213 -6.69 -6.25 -13.17
CA GLU A 213 -7.63 -5.55 -14.04
C GLU A 213 -8.86 -6.40 -14.37
N GLU A 214 -8.69 -7.72 -14.44
CA GLU A 214 -9.75 -8.70 -14.69
C GLU A 214 -10.79 -8.78 -13.56
N ASN A 215 -10.42 -8.32 -12.36
CA ASN A 215 -11.31 -8.30 -11.20
C ASN A 215 -12.09 -6.98 -11.07
N PHE A 216 -11.96 -6.06 -12.04
CA PHE A 216 -12.77 -4.86 -12.07
C PHE A 216 -14.23 -5.19 -12.40
N VAL A 217 -15.14 -4.72 -11.53
CA VAL A 217 -16.59 -4.95 -11.69
C VAL A 217 -17.24 -3.81 -12.47
N ASP A 218 -17.34 -2.61 -11.89
CA ASP A 218 -17.95 -1.46 -12.53
C ASP A 218 -17.62 -0.14 -11.80
N THR A 219 -17.90 0.99 -12.44
CA THR A 219 -17.82 2.34 -11.86
C THR A 219 -19.22 2.91 -11.67
N ILE A 220 -19.55 3.27 -10.43
CA ILE A 220 -20.86 3.84 -10.09
C ILE A 220 -20.75 5.38 -10.06
N CYS A 221 -21.45 6.06 -10.99
CA CYS A 221 -21.52 7.51 -11.03
C CYS A 221 -22.57 8.07 -10.05
N TRP A 222 -22.14 8.68 -8.95
CA TRP A 222 -23.05 9.34 -8.01
C TRP A 222 -23.26 10.83 -8.34
N LYS A 223 -24.38 11.16 -8.97
CA LYS A 223 -24.77 12.55 -9.26
C LYS A 223 -25.28 13.27 -8.00
N LYS A 224 -24.41 14.01 -7.31
CA LYS A 224 -24.76 14.78 -6.10
C LYS A 224 -25.46 16.11 -6.36
N LYS A 225 -25.22 16.74 -7.51
CA LYS A 225 -25.73 18.08 -7.85
C LYS A 225 -26.39 18.07 -9.23
N TRP A 226 -27.54 18.72 -9.34
CA TRP A 226 -28.22 18.97 -10.60
C TRP A 226 -27.65 20.25 -11.22
N PHE A 227 -27.23 20.20 -12.48
CA PHE A 227 -26.82 21.38 -13.24
C PHE A 227 -27.79 21.59 -14.39
N LEU A 228 -28.31 22.81 -14.51
CA LEU A 228 -29.10 23.22 -15.68
C LEU A 228 -28.11 23.70 -16.76
N ALA A 229 -27.89 22.89 -17.78
CA ALA A 229 -27.11 23.30 -18.94
C ALA A 229 -28.06 23.89 -19.98
N VAL A 230 -27.87 25.16 -20.33
CA VAL A 230 -28.53 25.80 -21.48
C VAL A 230 -27.44 25.96 -22.55
N SER A 231 -27.60 25.29 -23.69
CA SER A 231 -26.74 25.51 -24.86
C SER A 231 -27.15 26.79 -25.57
N CYS A 232 -26.17 27.61 -26.00
CA CYS A 232 -26.38 28.61 -27.06
C CYS A 232 -26.28 27.95 -28.43
#